data_AF-A0A383BB61-F1
#
_entry.id   AF-A0A383BB61-F1
#
_cell.length_a   1.000
_cell.length_b   1.000
_cell.length_c   1.000
_cell.angle_alpha   90.00
_cell.angle_beta   90.00
_cell.angle_gamma   90.00
#
_symmetry.space_group_name_H-M   'P 1'
#
loop_
_entity.id
_entity.type
_entity.pdbx_description
1 polymer ?
#
loop_
_entity_poly.entity_id
_entity_poly.type
_entity_poly.pdbx_seq_one_letter_code
_entity_poly.pdbx_strand_id
1 'polypeptide(L)'
;KITLCQVRDTYKRFNELKEFFDSQSIRTIKMTPDEHDRMAASSQGITHFVGRVLNESGVRSTDINTLGFNELLGVIEQTCNDSWDLFSDLQKFNPYTNEMIDNLVTTIANIHKQIKKDAN
;
A
#
# COMPACT_ATOMS: atom_id res chain seq x y z
N LYS A 1 6.98 -7.02 -11.25
CA LYS A 1 6.00 -8.13 -11.16
C LYS A 1 4.68 -7.65 -11.71
N ILE A 2 3.85 -8.54 -12.26
CA ILE A 2 2.49 -8.22 -12.72
C ILE A 2 1.51 -9.28 -12.22
N THR A 3 0.29 -8.88 -11.90
CA THR A 3 -0.80 -9.77 -11.52
C THR A 3 -1.71 -9.98 -12.72
N LEU A 4 -2.03 -11.24 -13.03
CA LEU A 4 -2.94 -11.58 -14.13
C LEU A 4 -4.06 -12.49 -13.64
N CYS A 5 -5.29 -12.17 -14.04
CA CYS A 5 -6.45 -13.01 -13.82
C CYS A 5 -7.18 -13.28 -15.13
N GLN A 6 -7.47 -14.56 -15.40
CA GLN A 6 -8.26 -14.96 -16.56
C GLN A 6 -9.75 -14.92 -16.21
N VAL A 7 -10.34 -13.72 -16.09
CA VAL A 7 -11.77 -13.56 -15.78
C VAL A 7 -12.64 -13.95 -16.99
N ARG A 8 -12.24 -13.50 -18.18
CA ARG A 8 -12.85 -13.86 -19.46
C ARG A 8 -11.79 -13.84 -20.56
N ASP A 9 -11.64 -14.96 -21.26
CA ASP A 9 -10.59 -15.10 -22.28
C ASP A 9 -11.13 -15.82 -23.52
N THR A 10 -12.03 -15.13 -24.23
CA THR A 10 -12.69 -15.65 -25.43
C THR A 10 -11.71 -16.07 -26.53
N TYR A 11 -10.55 -15.40 -26.60
CA TYR A 11 -9.54 -15.62 -27.64
C TYR A 11 -8.37 -16.50 -27.16
N LYS A 12 -8.40 -17.02 -25.93
CA LYS A 12 -7.35 -17.88 -25.34
C LYS A 12 -5.95 -17.25 -25.33
N ARG A 13 -5.87 -15.93 -25.10
CA ARG A 13 -4.62 -15.14 -25.19
C ARG A 13 -3.88 -14.99 -23.87
N PHE A 14 -4.37 -15.61 -22.79
CA PHE A 14 -3.72 -15.51 -21.48
C PHE A 14 -2.24 -15.92 -21.52
N ASN A 15 -1.91 -17.01 -22.23
CA ASN A 15 -0.53 -17.50 -22.32
C ASN A 15 0.37 -16.54 -23.10
N GLU A 16 -0.12 -15.94 -24.19
CA GLU A 16 0.62 -14.93 -24.96
C GLU A 16 1.01 -13.74 -24.07
N LEU A 17 0.07 -13.23 -23.26
CA LEU A 17 0.33 -12.13 -22.34
C LEU A 17 1.33 -12.52 -21.25
N LYS A 18 1.17 -13.71 -20.67
CA LYS A 18 2.12 -14.23 -19.67
C LYS A 18 3.52 -14.34 -20.26
N GLU A 19 3.67 -14.94 -21.43
CA GLU A 19 4.96 -15.09 -22.11
C GLU A 19 5.58 -13.74 -22.46
N PHE A 20 4.77 -12.78 -22.91
CA PHE A 20 5.21 -11.41 -23.16
C PHE A 20 5.84 -10.79 -21.90
N PHE A 21 5.15 -10.81 -20.75
CA PHE A 21 5.72 -10.25 -19.51
C PHE A 21 6.94 -11.02 -19.02
N ASP A 22 6.90 -12.34 -19.07
CA ASP A 22 8.02 -13.18 -18.63
C ASP A 22 9.26 -12.94 -19.51
N SER A 23 9.09 -12.70 -20.83
CA SER A 23 10.18 -12.36 -21.76
C SER A 23 10.87 -11.03 -21.42
N GLN A 24 10.17 -10.14 -20.71
CA GLN A 24 10.68 -8.85 -20.22
C GLN A 24 11.23 -8.97 -18.80
N SER A 25 11.46 -10.19 -18.29
CA SER A 25 11.86 -10.45 -16.89
C SER A 25 10.85 -9.92 -15.86
N ILE A 26 9.60 -9.69 -16.25
CA ILE A 26 8.53 -9.28 -15.35
C ILE A 26 7.87 -10.54 -14.80
N ARG A 27 8.12 -10.86 -13.54
CA ARG A 27 7.47 -12.00 -12.87
C ARG A 27 5.95 -11.87 -12.92
N THR A 28 5.29 -12.79 -13.62
CA THR A 28 3.84 -12.95 -13.65
C THR A 28 3.34 -13.70 -12.42
N ILE A 29 2.27 -13.20 -11.78
CA ILE A 29 1.61 -13.83 -10.64
C ILE A 29 0.13 -14.01 -10.99
N LYS A 30 -0.33 -15.26 -11.02
CA LYS A 30 -1.75 -15.56 -11.24
C LYS A 30 -2.51 -15.47 -9.93
N MET A 31 -3.55 -14.64 -9.87
CA MET A 31 -4.45 -14.49 -8.72
C MET A 31 -5.80 -13.96 -9.18
N THR A 32 -6.84 -14.10 -8.36
CA THR A 32 -8.16 -13.50 -8.61
C THR A 32 -8.16 -11.99 -8.29
N PRO A 33 -9.14 -11.21 -8.79
CA PRO A 33 -9.26 -9.80 -8.43
C PRO A 33 -9.49 -9.60 -6.92
N ASP A 34 -10.27 -10.47 -6.28
CA ASP A 34 -10.52 -10.38 -4.83
C ASP A 34 -9.25 -10.61 -4.00
N GLU A 35 -8.48 -11.66 -4.35
CA GLU A 35 -7.19 -11.93 -3.70
C GLU A 35 -6.21 -10.77 -3.91
N HIS A 36 -6.16 -10.22 -5.12
CA HIS A 36 -5.37 -9.04 -5.43
C HIS A 36 -5.75 -7.87 -4.54
N ASP A 37 -7.03 -7.51 -4.46
CA ASP A 37 -7.49 -6.34 -3.72
C ASP A 37 -7.25 -6.50 -2.22
N ARG A 38 -7.49 -7.71 -1.67
CA ARG A 38 -7.17 -8.03 -0.28
C ARG A 38 -5.70 -7.82 0.04
N MET A 39 -4.80 -8.36 -0.81
CA MET A 39 -3.36 -8.21 -0.64
C MET A 39 -2.89 -6.76 -0.86
N ALA A 40 -3.48 -6.06 -1.83
CA ALA A 40 -3.15 -4.69 -2.15
C ALA A 40 -3.53 -3.76 -0.99
N ALA A 41 -4.69 -3.95 -0.35
CA ALA A 41 -5.07 -3.22 0.85
C ALA A 41 -4.01 -3.39 1.94
N SER A 42 -3.71 -4.63 2.33
CA SER A 42 -2.76 -4.92 3.42
C SER A 42 -1.28 -4.65 3.09
N SER A 43 -0.95 -4.16 1.88
CA SER A 43 0.41 -3.81 1.49
C SER A 43 0.46 -2.39 0.95
N GLN A 44 0.17 -2.19 -0.33
CA GLN A 44 0.16 -0.88 -0.97
C GLN A 44 -0.77 0.11 -0.25
N GLY A 45 -1.98 -0.31 0.14
CA GLY A 45 -2.93 0.50 0.89
C GLY A 45 -2.33 1.05 2.18
N ILE A 46 -1.79 0.16 3.03
CA ILE A 46 -1.08 0.55 4.27
C ILE A 46 0.09 1.50 3.96
N THR A 47 0.94 1.16 2.98
CA THR A 47 2.13 1.97 2.65
C THR A 47 1.74 3.39 2.26
N HIS A 48 0.78 3.57 1.35
CA HIS A 48 0.32 4.90 0.95
C HIS A 48 -0.37 5.66 2.08
N PHE A 49 -1.21 4.98 2.87
CA PHE A 49 -1.89 5.62 3.99
C PHE A 49 -0.88 6.13 5.03
N VAL A 50 0.06 5.28 5.46
CA VAL A 50 1.10 5.65 6.44
C VAL A 50 2.00 6.76 5.89
N GLY A 51 2.47 6.63 4.65
CA GLY A 51 3.31 7.66 4.02
C GLY A 51 2.63 9.03 3.99
N ARG A 52 1.35 9.09 3.64
CA ARG A 52 0.57 10.34 3.69
C ARG A 52 0.37 10.85 5.11
N VAL A 53 0.01 10.00 6.06
CA VAL A 53 -0.12 10.40 7.48
C VAL A 53 1.18 11.02 7.99
N LEU A 54 2.33 10.41 7.70
CA LEU A 54 3.63 10.94 8.09
C LEU A 54 3.90 12.30 7.44
N ASN A 55 3.64 12.44 6.14
CA ASN A 55 3.82 13.71 5.43
C ASN A 55 2.97 14.84 6.01
N GLU A 56 1.66 14.59 6.20
CA GLU A 56 0.68 15.54 6.72
C GLU A 56 0.92 15.86 8.21
N SER A 57 1.48 14.92 8.98
CA SER A 57 1.88 15.14 10.37
C SER A 57 3.16 15.98 10.51
N GLY A 58 3.75 16.41 9.39
CA GLY A 58 4.96 17.26 9.41
C GLY A 58 6.25 16.49 9.68
N VAL A 59 6.28 15.17 9.48
CA VAL A 59 7.53 14.39 9.60
C VAL A 59 8.50 14.82 8.52
N ARG A 60 9.70 15.27 8.92
CA ARG A 60 10.75 15.76 8.03
C ARG A 60 12.11 15.24 8.50
N SER A 61 13.11 15.30 7.62
CA SER A 61 14.49 14.98 7.96
C SER A 61 15.02 15.83 9.11
N THR A 62 15.93 15.25 9.90
CA THR A 62 16.62 15.88 11.02
C THR A 62 18.13 15.64 10.91
N ASP A 63 18.93 16.32 11.74
CA ASP A 63 20.39 16.15 11.78
C ASP A 63 20.83 14.80 12.38
N ILE A 64 19.92 14.06 13.00
CA ILE A 64 20.20 12.82 13.75
C ILE A 64 19.37 11.63 13.25
N ASN A 65 19.04 11.60 11.96
CA ASN A 65 18.26 10.51 11.38
C ASN A 65 18.92 9.14 11.65
N THR A 66 18.11 8.19 12.10
CA THR A 66 18.50 6.78 12.10
C THR A 66 18.27 6.17 10.72
N LEU A 67 18.86 4.99 10.46
CA LEU A 67 18.63 4.27 9.20
C LEU A 67 17.14 4.01 8.95
N GLY A 68 16.41 3.50 9.96
CA GLY A 68 14.98 3.24 9.83
C GLY A 68 14.16 4.52 9.62
N PHE A 69 14.58 5.66 10.17
CA PHE A 69 13.91 6.92 9.88
C PHE A 69 14.13 7.38 8.44
N ASN A 70 15.32 7.16 7.86
CA ASN A 70 15.55 7.42 6.44
C ASN A 70 14.66 6.54 5.54
N GLU A 71 14.38 5.29 5.92
CA GLU A 71 13.42 4.44 5.21
C GLU A 71 12.00 5.01 5.27
N LEU A 72 11.56 5.54 6.41
CA LEU A 72 10.25 6.21 6.53
C LEU A 72 10.17 7.47 5.66
N LEU A 73 11.25 8.25 5.57
CA LEU A 73 11.31 9.40 4.65
C LEU A 73 11.20 8.94 3.19
N GLY A 74 11.85 7.82 2.83
CA GLY A 74 11.70 7.20 1.51
C GLY A 74 10.25 6.77 1.21
N VAL A 75 9.53 6.24 2.21
CA VAL A 75 8.10 5.92 2.07
C VAL A 75 7.27 7.17 1.80
N ILE A 76 7.54 8.29 2.50
CA ILE A 76 6.86 9.57 2.24
C ILE A 76 7.09 10.00 0.79
N GLU A 77 8.36 10.03 0.35
CA GLU A 77 8.73 10.44 -1.01
C GLU A 77 8.04 9.58 -2.08
N GLN A 78 8.07 8.26 -1.93
CA GLN A 78 7.46 7.33 -2.89
C GLN A 78 5.94 7.48 -2.98
N THR A 79 5.27 7.70 -1.85
CA THR A 79 3.80 7.67 -1.78
C THR A 79 3.15 9.02 -2.04
N CYS A 80 3.86 10.12 -1.80
CA CYS A 80 3.34 11.48 -1.97
C CYS A 80 3.59 12.05 -3.37
N ASN A 81 4.36 11.36 -4.22
CA ASN A 81 4.45 11.66 -5.65
C ASN A 81 3.13 11.38 -6.41
N ASP A 82 2.28 10.52 -5.86
CA ASP A 82 0.95 10.28 -6.40
C ASP A 82 -0.01 11.44 -6.09
N SER A 83 -0.90 11.75 -7.03
CA SER A 83 -1.95 12.75 -6.81
C SER A 83 -2.90 12.31 -5.69
N TRP A 84 -3.53 13.30 -5.04
CA TRP A 84 -4.54 13.02 -4.02
C TRP A 84 -5.72 12.22 -4.59
N ASP A 85 -6.10 12.50 -5.85
CA ASP A 85 -7.17 11.78 -6.54
C ASP A 85 -6.83 10.31 -6.73
N LEU A 86 -5.61 10.00 -7.20
CA LEU A 86 -5.16 8.61 -7.37
C LEU A 86 -5.16 7.86 -6.05
N PHE A 87 -4.66 8.47 -4.98
CA PHE A 87 -4.71 7.87 -3.66
C PHE A 87 -6.16 7.63 -3.21
N SER A 88 -7.01 8.65 -3.32
CA SER A 88 -8.40 8.57 -2.88
C SER A 88 -9.17 7.47 -3.64
N ASP A 89 -8.93 7.35 -4.94
CA ASP A 89 -9.54 6.31 -5.76
C ASP A 89 -9.06 4.91 -5.37
N LEU A 90 -7.74 4.72 -5.18
CA LEU A 90 -7.18 3.45 -4.72
C LEU A 90 -7.77 3.00 -3.38
N GLN A 91 -7.99 3.96 -2.46
CA GLN A 91 -8.61 3.65 -1.17
C GLN A 91 -10.12 3.38 -1.30
N LYS A 92 -10.82 4.15 -2.13
CA LYS A 92 -12.29 4.10 -2.27
C LYS A 92 -12.78 2.84 -2.99
N PHE A 93 -12.07 2.39 -4.01
CA PHE A 93 -12.53 1.29 -4.86
C PHE A 93 -12.09 -0.09 -4.37
N ASN A 94 -11.14 -0.16 -3.43
CA ASN A 94 -10.77 -1.42 -2.80
C ASN A 94 -11.67 -1.69 -1.58
N PRO A 95 -12.50 -2.75 -1.58
CA PRO A 95 -13.45 -3.02 -0.50
C PRO A 95 -12.78 -3.35 0.84
N TYR A 96 -11.51 -3.75 0.83
CA TYR A 96 -10.76 -4.13 2.04
C TYR A 96 -10.04 -2.96 2.72
N THR A 97 -9.99 -1.80 2.06
CA THR A 97 -9.23 -0.65 2.56
C THR A 97 -9.80 -0.10 3.86
N ASN A 98 -11.11 0.13 3.96
CA ASN A 98 -11.67 0.81 5.11
C ASN A 98 -11.45 0.03 6.41
N GLU A 99 -11.69 -1.29 6.39
CA GLU A 99 -11.41 -2.17 7.52
C GLU A 99 -9.94 -2.10 7.96
N MET A 100 -9.03 -2.09 6.98
CA MET A 100 -7.60 -1.96 7.23
C MET A 100 -7.23 -0.60 7.85
N ILE A 101 -7.77 0.52 7.36
CA ILE A 101 -7.54 1.86 7.91
C ILE A 101 -8.09 1.95 9.34
N ASP A 102 -9.33 1.51 9.55
CA ASP A 102 -10.02 1.58 10.84
C ASP A 102 -9.27 0.80 11.92
N ASN A 103 -8.76 -0.38 11.56
CA ASN A 103 -7.93 -1.19 12.46
C ASN A 103 -6.63 -0.45 12.83
N LEU A 104 -5.96 0.18 11.86
CA LEU A 104 -4.72 0.92 12.11
C LEU A 104 -4.96 2.14 13.00
N VAL A 105 -6.00 2.94 12.71
CA VAL A 105 -6.39 4.12 13.51
C VAL A 105 -6.71 3.72 14.94
N THR A 106 -7.52 2.67 15.11
CA THR A 106 -7.88 2.14 16.44
C THR A 106 -6.63 1.68 17.21
N THR A 107 -5.72 0.98 16.54
CA THR A 107 -4.48 0.48 17.14
C THR A 107 -3.56 1.63 17.57
N ILE A 108 -3.39 2.65 16.72
CA ILE A 108 -2.62 3.86 17.05
C ILE A 108 -3.20 4.57 18.27
N ALA A 109 -4.53 4.73 18.32
CA ALA A 109 -5.21 5.37 19.45
C ALA A 109 -5.01 4.58 20.76
N ASN A 110 -5.08 3.26 20.70
CA ASN A 110 -4.86 2.39 21.85
C ASN A 110 -3.41 2.47 22.36
N ILE A 111 -2.41 2.43 21.47
CA ILE A 111 -1.00 2.58 21.82
C ILE A 111 -0.76 3.95 22.48
N HIS A 112 -1.30 5.02 21.89
CA HIS A 112 -1.16 6.36 22.45
C HIS A 112 -1.81 6.49 23.84
N LYS A 113 -2.97 5.86 24.06
CA LYS A 113 -3.63 5.81 25.37
C LYS A 113 -2.78 5.07 26.40
N GLN A 114 -2.15 3.95 26.02
CA GLN A 114 -1.26 3.19 26.89
C GLN A 114 -0.06 4.03 27.33
N ILE A 115 0.61 4.72 26.40
CA ILE A 115 1.74 5.62 26.72
C ILE A 115 1.34 6.70 27.72
N LYS A 116 0.17 7.33 27.53
CA LYS A 116 -0.33 8.35 28.45
C LYS A 116 -0.66 7.81 29.84
N LYS A 117 -1.11 6.55 29.91
CA LYS A 117 -1.39 5.89 31.19
C LYS A 117 -0.10 5.60 31.94
N ASP A 118 0.93 5.13 31.25
CA ASP A 118 2.21 4.74 31.86
C ASP A 118 3.08 5.95 32.24
N ALA A 119 2.80 7.12 31.67
CA ALA A 119 3.44 8.40 32.03
C ALA A 119 2.85 9.05 33.29
N ASN A 120 1.72 8.56 33.81
CA ASN A 120 1.05 9.02 35.04
C ASN A 120 1.28 8.03 36.18
#